data_AF-A0AAE2ZHM6-F1
#
_entry.id   AF-A0AAE2ZHM6-F1
#
_cell.length_a   1.000
_cell.length_b   1.000
_cell.length_c   1.000
_cell.angle_alpha   90.00
_cell.angle_beta   90.00
_cell.angle_gamma   90.00
#
_symmetry.space_group_name_H-M   'P 1'
#
loop_
_entity.id
_entity.type
_entity.pdbx_description
1 polymer ?
#
loop_
_entity_poly.entity_id
_entity_poly.type
_entity_poly.pdbx_seq_one_letter_code
_entity_poly.pdbx_strand_id
1 'polypeptide(L)'
;MVRNLRAIALVAGLSGLLPTPALSQALDVPVIEHADEDFDTCALGRVTGLKADGDRFLAVRSGPGSDYTKLDELHNGDKVWLFDQKGKWIGVVYGVEEVSCSPVVKDRPVPHEGKKGWVHGNWIEILAG
;
A
#
# COMPACT_ATOMS: atom_id res chain seq x y z
N MET A 1 74.54 5.31 -8.24
CA MET A 1 73.71 6.30 -7.54
C MET A 1 72.34 6.34 -8.20
N VAL A 2 71.32 5.83 -7.48
CA VAL A 2 69.86 6.05 -7.56
C VAL A 2 69.10 5.95 -8.92
N ARG A 3 68.23 4.92 -9.01
CA ARG A 3 67.14 4.71 -9.98
C ARG A 3 66.03 5.76 -9.81
N ASN A 4 65.25 6.09 -10.85
CA ASN A 4 63.84 6.45 -10.66
C ASN A 4 62.97 6.09 -11.88
N LEU A 5 62.05 5.14 -11.63
CA LEU A 5 60.95 4.72 -12.49
C LEU A 5 59.86 5.80 -12.52
N ARG A 6 59.27 6.06 -13.70
CA ARG A 6 58.00 6.80 -13.80
C ARG A 6 56.83 5.84 -13.63
N ALA A 7 55.94 6.16 -12.69
CA ALA A 7 54.79 5.36 -12.31
C ALA A 7 53.67 5.44 -13.36
N ILE A 8 53.02 4.29 -13.57
CA ILE A 8 51.77 4.08 -14.30
C ILE A 8 50.62 4.41 -13.34
N ALA A 9 49.56 5.05 -13.84
CA ALA A 9 48.27 5.07 -13.16
C ALA A 9 47.16 4.75 -14.17
N LEU A 10 46.72 3.50 -14.17
CA LEU A 10 45.47 3.02 -14.77
C LEU A 10 44.36 3.20 -13.73
N VAL A 11 43.42 4.11 -13.98
CA VAL A 11 42.22 4.27 -13.15
C VAL A 11 41.12 3.39 -13.77
N ALA A 12 40.90 2.21 -13.19
CA ALA A 12 39.75 1.37 -13.52
C ALA A 12 38.56 1.81 -12.66
N GLY A 13 37.52 2.36 -13.30
CA GLY A 13 36.32 2.84 -12.63
C GLY A 13 35.49 1.72 -12.02
N LEU A 14 35.23 1.80 -10.71
CA LEU A 14 34.17 1.03 -10.05
C LEU A 14 32.84 1.78 -10.23
N SER A 15 31.99 1.30 -11.14
CA SER A 15 30.58 1.71 -11.19
C SER A 15 29.81 0.98 -10.08
N GLY A 16 29.66 1.62 -8.92
CA GLY A 16 28.80 1.15 -7.85
C GLY A 16 27.32 1.41 -8.18
N LEU A 17 26.52 0.36 -8.30
CA LEU A 17 25.07 0.48 -8.22
C LEU A 17 24.69 0.84 -6.78
N LEU A 18 24.21 2.06 -6.56
CA LEU A 18 23.61 2.43 -5.28
C LEU A 18 22.20 1.83 -5.21
N PRO A 19 21.85 1.09 -4.13
CA PRO A 19 20.49 0.61 -3.94
C PRO A 19 19.55 1.81 -3.73
N THR A 20 18.53 1.94 -4.56
CA THR A 20 17.46 2.92 -4.35
C THR A 20 16.60 2.50 -3.15
N PRO A 21 16.36 3.40 -2.18
CA PRO A 21 15.40 3.10 -1.11
C PRO A 21 14.00 2.96 -1.71
N ALA A 22 13.29 1.88 -1.37
CA ALA A 22 11.88 1.74 -1.66
C ALA A 22 11.11 2.78 -0.82
N LEU A 23 10.49 3.77 -1.47
CA LEU A 23 9.61 4.72 -0.80
C LEU A 23 8.36 3.99 -0.32
N SER A 24 8.20 3.89 1.01
CA SER A 24 6.94 3.48 1.63
C SER A 24 5.83 4.48 1.25
N GLN A 25 4.62 3.99 0.94
CA GLN A 25 3.48 4.86 0.64
C GLN A 25 3.18 5.77 1.84
N ALA A 26 3.30 7.08 1.67
CA ALA A 26 2.97 8.04 2.70
C ALA A 26 1.44 8.22 2.79
N LEU A 27 0.85 7.82 3.92
CA LEU A 27 -0.56 8.05 4.23
C LEU A 27 -0.70 9.31 5.09
N ASP A 28 -1.63 10.19 4.72
CA ASP A 28 -2.01 11.35 5.54
C ASP A 28 -2.85 10.91 6.74
N VAL A 29 -3.65 9.85 6.56
CA VAL A 29 -4.40 9.18 7.62
C VAL A 29 -4.02 7.69 7.62
N PRO A 30 -3.39 7.17 8.69
CA PRO A 30 -3.04 5.76 8.75
C PRO A 30 -4.29 4.89 8.75
N VAL A 31 -4.21 3.73 8.09
CA VAL A 31 -5.21 2.66 8.22
C VAL A 31 -4.97 1.93 9.53
N ILE A 32 -6.00 1.85 10.37
CA ILE A 32 -5.95 1.24 11.70
C ILE A 32 -6.56 -0.16 11.67
N GLU A 33 -5.90 -1.10 12.34
CA GLU A 33 -6.48 -2.37 12.76
C GLU A 33 -7.04 -2.18 14.17
N HIS A 34 -8.35 -2.32 14.31
CA HIS A 34 -9.05 -2.08 15.57
C HIS A 34 -9.06 -3.33 16.46
N ALA A 35 -8.98 -3.13 17.78
CA ALA A 35 -9.06 -4.19 18.79
C ALA A 35 -10.51 -4.60 19.13
N ASP A 36 -11.49 -3.85 18.62
CA ASP A 36 -12.90 -4.04 18.92
C ASP A 36 -13.48 -5.25 18.16
N GLU A 37 -14.44 -5.94 18.79
CA GLU A 37 -15.13 -7.11 18.24
C GLU A 37 -16.25 -6.71 17.25
N ASP A 38 -16.61 -5.43 17.18
CA ASP A 38 -17.75 -4.93 16.39
C ASP A 38 -17.43 -4.67 14.91
N PHE A 39 -16.15 -4.63 14.51
CA PHE A 39 -15.75 -4.50 13.10
C PHE A 39 -15.04 -5.77 12.67
N ASP A 40 -15.54 -6.43 11.61
CA ASP A 40 -14.88 -7.53 10.93
C ASP A 40 -13.61 -7.01 10.22
N THR A 41 -12.61 -6.67 11.04
CA THR A 41 -11.28 -6.32 10.57
C THR A 41 -10.74 -7.51 9.79
N CYS A 42 -10.05 -7.22 8.71
CA CYS A 42 -9.51 -8.20 7.78
C CYS A 42 -10.55 -8.99 6.95
N ALA A 43 -11.74 -8.44 6.72
CA ALA A 43 -12.61 -8.97 5.68
C ALA A 43 -11.91 -8.94 4.30
N LEU A 44 -12.11 -9.97 3.49
CA LEU A 44 -11.66 -10.02 2.10
C LEU A 44 -12.73 -9.40 1.22
N GLY A 45 -12.34 -8.40 0.42
CA GLY A 45 -13.20 -7.77 -0.57
C GLY A 45 -12.64 -7.84 -1.98
N ARG A 46 -13.51 -7.49 -2.94
CA ARG A 46 -13.19 -7.35 -4.35
C ARG A 46 -13.76 -6.06 -4.91
N VAL A 47 -12.96 -5.38 -5.71
CA VAL A 47 -13.41 -4.20 -6.45
C VAL A 47 -14.39 -4.63 -7.54
N THR A 48 -15.56 -3.99 -7.57
CA THR A 48 -16.63 -4.29 -8.54
C THR A 48 -17.41 -3.04 -8.94
N GLY A 49 -18.23 -3.16 -9.98
CA GLY A 49 -19.17 -2.13 -10.40
C GLY A 49 -18.56 -0.94 -11.14
N LEU A 50 -17.23 -0.91 -11.36
CA LEU A 50 -16.60 0.16 -12.14
C LEU A 50 -17.09 0.09 -13.60
N LYS A 51 -17.61 1.20 -14.10
CA LYS A 51 -18.22 1.25 -15.43
C LYS A 51 -17.17 1.42 -16.52
N ALA A 52 -17.39 0.76 -17.66
CA ALA A 52 -16.49 0.83 -18.81
C ALA A 52 -16.47 2.20 -19.51
N ASP A 53 -17.56 2.97 -19.39
CA ASP A 53 -17.74 4.32 -19.93
C ASP A 53 -17.35 5.44 -18.96
N GLY A 54 -16.85 5.09 -17.76
CA GLY A 54 -16.32 6.04 -16.77
C GLY A 54 -14.80 5.99 -16.67
N ASP A 55 -14.26 6.36 -15.49
CA ASP A 55 -12.82 6.34 -15.21
C ASP A 55 -12.21 4.92 -15.21
N ARG A 56 -13.06 3.89 -15.00
CA ARG A 56 -12.72 2.46 -14.96
C ARG A 56 -11.72 2.04 -13.88
N PHE A 57 -11.43 2.92 -12.93
CA PHE A 57 -10.62 2.62 -11.75
C PHE A 57 -11.30 3.10 -10.46
N LEU A 58 -10.90 2.49 -9.35
CA LEU A 58 -11.16 2.92 -7.99
C LEU A 58 -9.88 3.58 -7.45
N ALA A 59 -9.95 4.87 -7.13
CA ALA A 59 -8.82 5.60 -6.58
C ALA A 59 -8.48 5.11 -5.17
N VAL A 60 -7.22 4.76 -4.94
CA VAL A 60 -6.65 4.58 -3.60
C VAL A 60 -6.07 5.91 -3.16
N ARG A 61 -6.43 6.38 -1.95
CA ARG A 61 -6.08 7.71 -1.46
C ARG A 61 -5.30 7.66 -0.15
N SER A 62 -4.56 8.73 0.12
CA SER A 62 -3.78 8.91 1.36
C SER A 62 -4.63 9.11 2.61
N GLY A 63 -5.93 9.39 2.47
CA GLY A 63 -6.89 9.53 3.55
C GLY A 63 -8.35 9.40 3.08
N PRO A 64 -9.33 9.39 4.03
CA PRO A 64 -10.74 9.12 3.79
C PRO A 64 -11.48 10.34 3.20
N GLY A 65 -11.24 10.65 1.93
CA GLY A 65 -11.88 11.79 1.27
C GLY A 65 -11.38 11.98 -0.16
N SER A 66 -12.18 12.64 -1.00
CA SER A 66 -11.81 12.91 -2.40
C SER A 66 -10.75 14.01 -2.56
N ASP A 67 -10.55 14.80 -1.51
CA ASP A 67 -9.55 15.85 -1.34
C ASP A 67 -8.16 15.33 -0.96
N TYR A 68 -8.08 14.11 -0.42
CA TYR A 68 -6.81 13.43 -0.18
C TYR A 68 -6.11 13.01 -1.47
N THR A 69 -4.79 13.03 -1.46
CA THR A 69 -3.93 12.68 -2.59
C THR A 69 -4.25 11.28 -3.10
N LYS A 70 -4.41 11.14 -4.43
CA LYS A 70 -4.51 9.82 -5.08
C LYS A 70 -3.12 9.17 -5.09
N LEU A 71 -3.03 7.97 -4.52
CA LEU A 71 -1.80 7.19 -4.40
C LEU A 71 -1.70 6.09 -5.46
N ASP A 72 -2.83 5.50 -5.84
CA ASP A 72 -2.88 4.34 -6.73
C ASP A 72 -4.28 4.16 -7.34
N GLU A 73 -4.43 3.16 -8.21
CA GLU A 73 -5.67 2.80 -8.90
C GLU A 73 -5.91 1.28 -8.82
N LEU A 74 -7.12 0.89 -8.44
CA LEU A 74 -7.60 -0.50 -8.48
C LEU A 74 -8.66 -0.68 -9.55
N HIS A 75 -8.80 -1.89 -10.07
CA HIS A 75 -9.71 -2.24 -11.16
C HIS A 75 -10.68 -3.35 -10.74
N ASN A 76 -11.77 -3.51 -11.51
CA ASN A 76 -12.72 -4.60 -11.27
C ASN A 76 -11.99 -5.95 -11.19
N GLY A 77 -12.25 -6.71 -10.13
CA GLY A 77 -11.61 -7.99 -9.88
C GLY A 77 -10.45 -7.93 -8.87
N ASP A 78 -9.84 -6.76 -8.66
CA ASP A 78 -8.75 -6.61 -7.70
C ASP A 78 -9.22 -6.94 -6.29
N LYS A 79 -8.42 -7.72 -5.57
CA LYS A 79 -8.68 -8.11 -4.19
C LYS A 79 -8.08 -7.11 -3.21
N VAL A 80 -8.80 -6.86 -2.14
CA VAL A 80 -8.40 -5.98 -1.04
C VAL A 80 -8.78 -6.60 0.30
N TRP A 81 -7.99 -6.32 1.33
CA TRP A 81 -8.28 -6.67 2.71
C TRP A 81 -8.72 -5.42 3.45
N LEU A 82 -9.86 -5.46 4.14
CA LEU A 82 -10.53 -4.31 4.76
C LEU A 82 -10.16 -4.22 6.23
N PHE A 83 -9.67 -3.08 6.72
CA PHE A 83 -9.18 -2.95 8.10
C PHE A 83 -9.81 -1.82 8.91
N ASP A 84 -10.16 -0.71 8.26
CA ASP A 84 -10.67 0.50 8.93
C ASP A 84 -11.88 1.03 8.16
N GLN A 85 -12.78 1.74 8.84
CA GLN A 85 -13.88 2.45 8.22
C GLN A 85 -14.03 3.86 8.81
N LYS A 86 -14.08 4.85 7.93
CA LYS A 86 -14.39 6.25 8.26
C LYS A 86 -15.47 6.76 7.34
N GLY A 87 -16.71 6.70 7.81
CA GLY A 87 -17.89 6.99 6.99
C GLY A 87 -18.01 6.03 5.80
N LYS A 88 -17.95 6.57 4.59
CA LYS A 88 -18.04 5.77 3.35
C LYS A 88 -16.68 5.27 2.84
N TRP A 89 -15.60 5.60 3.54
CA TRP A 89 -14.24 5.23 3.14
C TRP A 89 -13.76 4.03 3.94
N ILE A 90 -13.14 3.09 3.22
CA ILE A 90 -12.60 1.86 3.78
C ILE A 90 -11.09 1.93 3.67
N GLY A 91 -10.41 1.71 4.79
CA GLY A 91 -8.96 1.54 4.84
C GLY A 91 -8.61 0.11 4.43
N VAL A 92 -7.75 -0.03 3.42
CA VAL A 92 -7.45 -1.33 2.79
C VAL A 92 -5.96 -1.65 2.74
N VAL A 93 -5.66 -2.95 2.70
CA VAL A 93 -4.37 -3.52 2.28
C VAL A 93 -4.56 -4.25 0.95
N TYR A 94 -3.63 -4.08 0.01
CA TYR A 94 -3.71 -4.71 -1.31
C TYR A 94 -2.32 -4.98 -1.91
N GLY A 95 -2.28 -5.70 -3.03
CA GLY A 95 -1.03 -6.11 -3.67
C GLY A 95 -0.29 -7.22 -2.91
N VAL A 96 -1.00 -7.94 -2.05
CA VAL A 96 -0.54 -9.13 -1.32
C VAL A 96 -1.59 -10.22 -1.44
N GLU A 97 -1.16 -11.47 -1.51
CA GLU A 97 -2.07 -12.62 -1.67
C GLU A 97 -2.89 -12.84 -0.40
N GLU A 98 -2.23 -12.80 0.75
CA GLU A 98 -2.83 -13.05 2.06
C GLU A 98 -2.27 -12.09 3.11
N VAL A 99 -3.07 -11.87 4.14
CA VAL A 99 -2.67 -11.19 5.39
C VAL A 99 -2.99 -12.11 6.55
N SER A 100 -2.14 -12.11 7.57
CA SER A 100 -2.38 -12.87 8.79
C SER A 100 -3.25 -12.06 9.72
N CYS A 101 -4.44 -12.57 10.00
CA CYS A 101 -5.43 -11.86 10.80
C CYS A 101 -5.66 -12.60 12.11
N SER A 102 -5.57 -11.84 13.19
CA SER A 102 -5.68 -12.34 14.55
C SER A 102 -6.18 -11.18 15.41
N PRO A 103 -7.02 -11.45 16.42
CA PRO A 103 -7.47 -10.40 17.33
C PRO A 103 -6.28 -9.59 17.87
N VAL A 104 -6.41 -8.27 17.85
CA VAL A 104 -5.40 -7.36 18.39
C VAL A 104 -5.82 -6.85 19.75
N VAL A 105 -4.86 -6.65 20.64
CA VAL A 105 -5.12 -6.23 22.04
C VAL A 105 -5.35 -4.72 22.15
N LYS A 106 -4.93 -3.95 21.14
CA LYS A 106 -5.11 -2.50 21.06
C LYS A 106 -5.08 -2.05 19.60
N ASP A 107 -5.77 -0.95 19.33
CA ASP A 107 -5.72 -0.27 18.05
C ASP A 107 -4.28 0.03 17.65
N ARG A 108 -3.95 -0.26 16.39
CA ARG A 108 -2.62 -0.04 15.83
C ARG A 108 -2.70 0.26 14.34
N PRO A 109 -1.73 0.99 13.76
CA PRO A 109 -1.55 1.01 12.32
C PRO A 109 -1.37 -0.42 11.78
N VAL A 110 -2.00 -0.72 10.65
CA VAL A 110 -1.93 -2.05 10.03
C VAL A 110 -0.47 -2.42 9.71
N PRO A 111 0.05 -3.54 10.23
CA PRO A 111 1.48 -3.88 10.12
C PRO A 111 1.84 -4.70 8.86
N HIS A 112 0.89 -4.99 7.98
CA HIS A 112 1.12 -5.89 6.84
C HIS A 112 1.96 -5.26 5.72
N GLU A 113 2.74 -6.06 4.99
CA GLU A 113 3.66 -5.62 3.92
C GLU A 113 2.96 -5.10 2.65
N GLY A 114 1.64 -5.28 2.52
CA GLY A 114 0.90 -4.80 1.37
C GLY A 114 0.84 -3.27 1.29
N LYS A 115 0.54 -2.80 0.07
CA LYS A 115 0.18 -1.40 -0.17
C LYS A 115 -1.06 -1.04 0.63
N LYS A 116 -1.16 0.21 1.07
CA LYS A 116 -2.22 0.69 1.96
C LYS A 116 -2.84 1.95 1.42
N GLY A 117 -4.11 2.18 1.77
CA GLY A 117 -4.76 3.45 1.52
C GLY A 117 -6.27 3.37 1.76
N TRP A 118 -6.95 4.41 1.29
CA TRP A 118 -8.38 4.59 1.49
C TRP A 118 -9.12 4.54 0.17
N VAL A 119 -10.18 3.74 0.11
CA VAL A 119 -11.05 3.59 -1.06
C VAL A 119 -12.51 3.85 -0.70
N HIS A 120 -13.31 4.28 -1.67
CA HIS A 120 -14.74 4.50 -1.44
C HIS A 120 -15.48 3.15 -1.43
N GLY A 121 -16.22 2.86 -0.35
CA GLY A 121 -16.82 1.55 -0.08
C GLY A 121 -17.90 1.08 -1.06
N ASN A 122 -18.57 1.99 -1.77
CA ASN A 122 -19.59 1.63 -2.79
C ASN A 122 -19.08 0.70 -3.90
N TRP A 123 -17.77 0.57 -4.06
CA TRP A 123 -17.14 -0.22 -5.12
C TRP A 123 -16.53 -1.52 -4.60
N ILE A 124 -16.81 -1.89 -3.34
CA ILE A 124 -16.28 -3.08 -2.70
C ILE A 124 -17.40 -4.08 -2.44
N GLU A 125 -17.26 -5.27 -3.00
CA GLU A 125 -18.04 -6.46 -2.64
C GLU A 125 -17.27 -7.25 -1.59
N ILE A 126 -17.88 -7.50 -0.43
CA ILE A 126 -17.30 -8.36 0.61
C ILE A 126 -17.47 -9.81 0.18
N LEU A 127 -16.36 -10.56 0.19
CA LEU A 127 -16.31 -11.97 -0.18
C LEU A 127 -16.25 -12.90 1.03
N ALA A 128 -15.56 -12.48 2.10
CA ALA A 128 -15.43 -13.20 3.36
C ALA A 128 -15.14 -12.24 4.51
N GLY A 129 -15.57 -12.60 5.72
CA GLY A 129 -15.34 -11.92 7.00
C GLY A 129 -15.33 -12.94 8.12
#